data_AF-A0A7W4YB14-F1
#
_entry.id   AF-A0A7W4YB14-F1
#
_cell.length_a   1.000
_cell.length_b   1.000
_cell.length_c   1.000
_cell.angle_alpha   90.00
_cell.angle_beta   90.00
_cell.angle_gamma   90.00
#
_symmetry.space_group_name_H-M   'P 1'
#
loop_
_entity.id
_entity.type
_entity.pdbx_description
1 polymer ?
#
loop_
_entity_poly.entity_id
_entity_poly.type
_entity_poly.pdbx_seq_one_letter_code
_entity_poly.pdbx_strand_id
1 'polypeptide(L)'
;MFAVARPGPTRAATPSRRTRSRSVRVALAAAVLALLTTGLAVPSSVVERASAAAAAGDSVYQPVTPRRVLSFAPMGPGSTRTLRIPGVPAGATAVALNLTATQVRGTASTAVSACAAGTPIDTCRATSAFNPAGGEDTPSAALVGLGGPNKDEVTFVNGSGSLMLIADLHGFYVSAATGTGASYAPVTPHRVLSFQPMGPGQAHTVTLPDAPPGATAVAVNLTSTAASAPSFVSACPAGQPLAECSASSALNPFPGRDLANFAVVKLGGPATNQITLYNNAGSVRLIADVAGYFTTSTAVPGAGRYRPVPPVRVMSFAPFGTRQSTVLTLPGVPAGATAVAMNVTASGTSQPTFVSTCPTGTPLATCTLTSSLNPRPGVDGANNVMLRLGGPDRNQVTLYNNAGSTRLIADVQGYFVGGSPAPAPTTPAPTSPAPSSPAPTPPSSPAPTTPPPAPAPGDPAPGTPEAYIVGRVNQVRAENGLAPLQYRARLGEVAEAWTVSMASTQQLSHNPHVGTQIEPGWSSWGENVGYAGGYPDNAERIFTGWMNSAGHRANILNPRFTSIGVGAALDSRGYLWSTQNFATYR
;
A
#
# COMPACT_ATOMS: atom_id res chain seq x y z
N MET A 1 15.60 4.24 -84.01
CA MET A 1 14.73 5.42 -83.83
C MET A 1 15.56 6.52 -83.16
N PHE A 2 15.82 7.60 -83.92
CA PHE A 2 16.31 8.97 -83.61
C PHE A 2 17.32 9.24 -82.48
N ALA A 3 18.30 10.17 -82.55
CA ALA A 3 19.10 10.86 -83.58
C ALA A 3 20.13 11.80 -82.87
N VAL A 4 21.40 11.78 -83.33
CA VAL A 4 22.36 12.88 -83.63
C VAL A 4 22.70 14.04 -82.64
N ALA A 5 23.98 14.05 -82.19
CA ALA A 5 25.07 15.09 -82.10
C ALA A 5 24.99 16.53 -81.48
N ARG A 6 25.94 16.77 -80.52
CA ARG A 6 26.85 17.95 -80.19
C ARG A 6 26.25 19.35 -79.81
N PRO A 7 27.01 20.34 -79.23
CA PRO A 7 28.18 20.41 -78.30
C PRO A 7 27.98 21.41 -77.09
N GLY A 8 29.04 21.75 -76.30
CA GLY A 8 29.07 22.62 -75.06
C GLY A 8 28.70 24.13 -75.22
N PRO A 9 28.92 25.07 -74.24
CA PRO A 9 30.12 25.23 -73.37
C PRO A 9 29.94 25.77 -71.90
N THR A 10 31.04 25.76 -71.12
CA THR A 10 31.52 26.70 -70.02
C THR A 10 30.54 27.29 -68.97
N ARG A 11 30.81 27.43 -67.65
CA ARG A 11 32.02 27.87 -66.92
C ARG A 11 31.83 27.72 -65.38
N ALA A 12 32.91 27.35 -64.68
CA ALA A 12 33.34 27.67 -63.30
C ALA A 12 32.35 27.68 -62.09
N ALA A 13 32.65 26.82 -61.10
CA ALA A 13 32.28 27.02 -59.69
C ALA A 13 33.47 26.71 -58.75
N THR A 14 33.69 27.65 -57.84
CA THR A 14 34.78 27.88 -56.88
C THR A 14 34.89 26.82 -55.75
N PRO A 15 36.06 26.59 -55.13
CA PRO A 15 36.25 25.46 -54.22
C PRO A 15 35.79 25.70 -52.77
N SER A 16 35.13 24.67 -52.23
CA SER A 16 35.29 24.11 -50.87
C SER A 16 36.07 24.92 -49.83
N ARG A 17 35.36 25.40 -48.79
CA ARG A 17 35.97 25.70 -47.48
C ARG A 17 35.14 25.10 -46.34
N ARG A 18 35.69 24.03 -45.74
CA ARG A 18 35.21 23.40 -44.51
C ARG A 18 35.28 24.39 -43.34
N THR A 19 34.17 24.57 -42.63
CA THR A 19 34.08 25.33 -41.38
C THR A 19 34.60 24.49 -40.21
N ARG A 20 35.67 24.96 -39.57
CA ARG A 20 36.07 24.60 -38.19
C ARG A 20 35.64 25.75 -37.27
N SER A 21 34.70 25.51 -36.37
CA SER A 21 34.47 26.36 -35.19
C SER A 21 34.20 25.50 -33.96
N ARG A 22 35.29 24.97 -33.37
CA ARG A 22 35.32 24.49 -31.99
C ARG A 22 36.20 25.48 -31.21
N SER A 23 35.60 26.40 -30.45
CA SER A 23 36.20 27.02 -29.24
C SER A 23 35.40 28.25 -28.75
N VAL A 24 34.18 28.07 -28.23
CA VAL A 24 33.57 28.99 -27.24
C VAL A 24 32.57 28.22 -26.37
N ARG A 25 33.03 27.24 -25.58
CA ARG A 25 32.26 26.64 -24.45
C ARG A 25 33.22 26.06 -23.40
N VAL A 26 34.21 26.84 -22.99
CA VAL A 26 35.05 26.57 -21.81
C VAL A 26 35.35 27.90 -21.15
N ALA A 27 34.36 28.50 -20.48
CA ALA A 27 34.53 29.69 -19.63
C ALA A 27 33.26 29.99 -18.81
N LEU A 28 32.68 28.98 -18.14
CA LEU A 28 31.63 29.20 -17.13
C LEU A 28 31.50 27.94 -16.25
N ALA A 29 32.62 27.46 -15.72
CA ALA A 29 32.67 26.40 -14.71
C ALA A 29 33.78 26.61 -13.66
N ALA A 30 34.34 27.82 -13.57
CA ALA A 30 35.48 28.12 -12.70
C ALA A 30 35.33 29.42 -11.87
N ALA A 31 34.10 29.80 -11.51
CA ALA A 31 33.84 31.00 -10.69
C ALA A 31 32.90 30.76 -9.49
N VAL A 32 32.76 29.51 -9.02
CA VAL A 32 31.98 29.19 -7.79
C VAL A 32 32.85 28.57 -6.69
N LEU A 33 34.18 28.46 -6.87
CA LEU A 33 35.07 27.90 -5.84
C LEU A 33 36.23 28.81 -5.44
N ALA A 34 35.96 30.11 -5.25
CA ALA A 34 36.87 31.02 -4.56
C ALA A 34 36.11 32.23 -3.98
N LEU A 35 35.31 32.01 -2.93
CA LEU A 35 34.83 33.06 -2.02
C LEU A 35 34.35 32.40 -0.71
N LEU A 36 35.29 31.76 -0.02
CA LEU A 36 35.19 31.41 1.40
C LEU A 36 36.45 31.98 2.05
N THR A 37 36.41 33.26 2.42
CA THR A 37 37.34 33.90 3.38
C THR A 37 37.05 35.39 3.66
N THR A 38 36.03 36.02 3.06
CA THR A 38 35.61 37.38 3.46
C THR A 38 34.19 37.36 3.99
N GLY A 39 34.04 37.66 5.29
CA GLY A 39 32.77 37.71 6.01
C GLY A 39 31.86 38.85 5.56
N LEU A 40 31.24 38.71 4.40
CA LEU A 40 30.19 39.58 3.89
C LEU A 40 28.87 38.82 3.93
N ALA A 41 27.92 39.34 4.72
CA ALA A 41 26.56 38.83 4.80
C ALA A 41 25.90 38.86 3.42
N VAL A 42 25.46 37.71 2.93
CA VAL A 42 24.67 37.60 1.71
C VAL A 42 23.29 38.20 2.01
N PRO A 43 22.82 39.22 1.26
CA PRO A 43 21.50 39.78 1.48
C PRO A 43 20.42 38.72 1.20
N SER A 44 19.42 38.64 2.08
CA SER A 44 18.32 37.66 2.05
C SER A 44 17.54 37.59 0.72
N SER A 45 17.67 38.62 -0.11
CA SER A 45 17.04 38.71 -1.43
C SER A 45 17.65 37.80 -2.51
N VAL A 46 18.86 37.26 -2.30
CA VAL A 46 19.49 36.29 -3.23
C VAL A 46 19.10 34.85 -2.89
N VAL A 47 18.78 34.57 -1.61
CA VAL A 47 18.27 33.26 -1.17
C VAL A 47 16.79 33.08 -1.55
N GLU A 48 16.00 34.16 -1.55
CA GLU A 48 14.57 34.13 -1.96
C GLU A 48 14.35 33.94 -3.47
N ARG A 49 15.30 34.33 -4.34
CA ARG A 49 15.14 34.12 -5.79
C ARG A 49 15.39 32.69 -6.25
N ALA A 50 15.97 31.83 -5.41
CA ALA A 50 16.14 30.41 -5.70
C ALA A 50 14.87 29.57 -5.42
N SER A 51 13.89 30.10 -4.68
CA SER A 51 12.65 29.38 -4.32
C SER A 51 11.43 29.71 -5.19
N ALA A 52 11.53 30.66 -6.13
CA ALA A 52 10.35 31.24 -6.80
C ALA A 52 10.22 30.96 -8.31
N ALA A 53 11.16 30.24 -8.94
CA ALA A 53 10.94 29.68 -10.27
C ALA A 53 10.52 28.22 -10.10
N ALA A 54 9.24 27.89 -10.34
CA ALA A 54 8.83 26.51 -10.51
C ALA A 54 9.81 25.85 -11.49
N ALA A 55 10.60 24.88 -11.01
CA ALA A 55 11.56 24.20 -11.87
C ALA A 55 10.76 23.59 -13.04
N ALA A 56 11.22 23.82 -14.27
CA ALA A 56 10.53 23.34 -15.46
C ALA A 56 10.17 21.85 -15.31
N GLY A 57 8.88 21.52 -15.33
CA GLY A 57 8.38 20.15 -15.19
C GLY A 57 7.71 19.81 -13.85
N ASP A 58 7.68 20.72 -12.87
CA ASP A 58 6.91 20.52 -11.64
C ASP A 58 5.41 20.77 -11.87
N SER A 59 4.58 19.95 -11.23
CA SER A 59 3.14 19.96 -11.40
C SER A 59 2.37 19.87 -10.09
N VAL A 60 1.19 20.46 -10.09
CA VAL A 60 0.25 20.44 -8.96
C VAL A 60 -0.99 19.64 -9.32
N TYR A 61 -1.58 18.97 -8.33
CA TYR A 61 -2.71 18.09 -8.51
C TYR A 61 -4.04 18.84 -8.43
N GLN A 62 -4.96 18.52 -9.34
CA GLN A 62 -6.35 18.96 -9.30
C GLN A 62 -7.25 17.73 -9.16
N PRO A 63 -7.84 17.52 -7.97
CA PRO A 63 -8.77 16.42 -7.76
C PRO A 63 -10.10 16.70 -8.44
N VAL A 64 -10.65 15.70 -9.10
CA VAL A 64 -12.02 15.73 -9.61
C VAL A 64 -12.88 14.73 -8.85
N THR A 65 -14.18 14.91 -8.93
CA THR A 65 -15.11 13.84 -8.56
C THR A 65 -14.89 12.65 -9.49
N PRO A 66 -14.70 11.42 -8.96
CA PRO A 66 -14.49 10.23 -9.77
C PRO A 66 -15.57 10.08 -10.83
N ARG A 67 -15.17 9.90 -12.10
CA ARG A 67 -16.11 9.76 -13.21
C ARG A 67 -15.57 8.82 -14.29
N ARG A 68 -16.44 8.04 -14.92
CA ARG A 68 -16.08 7.16 -16.02
C ARG A 68 -15.75 7.95 -17.28
N VAL A 69 -14.57 7.69 -17.84
CA VAL A 69 -14.07 8.29 -19.09
C VAL A 69 -13.88 7.26 -20.20
N LEU A 70 -13.77 5.98 -19.85
CA LEU A 70 -13.79 4.85 -20.78
C LEU A 70 -14.68 3.76 -20.20
N SER A 71 -15.65 3.29 -20.97
CA SER A 71 -16.61 2.28 -20.52
C SER A 71 -16.52 1.04 -21.40
N PHE A 72 -16.22 -0.10 -20.77
CA PHE A 72 -16.24 -1.44 -21.39
C PHE A 72 -15.63 -1.46 -22.79
N ALA A 73 -14.38 -1.01 -22.90
CA ALA A 73 -13.64 -0.98 -24.14
C ALA A 73 -13.03 -2.37 -24.45
N PRO A 74 -13.42 -3.07 -25.53
CA PRO A 74 -12.80 -4.34 -25.86
C PRO A 74 -11.33 -4.15 -26.24
N MET A 75 -10.48 -4.97 -25.64
CA MET A 75 -9.04 -5.02 -25.88
C MET A 75 -8.66 -6.47 -26.18
N GLY A 76 -8.19 -6.72 -27.41
CA GLY A 76 -7.66 -8.02 -27.84
C GLY A 76 -6.17 -8.17 -27.51
N PRO A 77 -5.56 -9.32 -27.83
CA PRO A 77 -4.15 -9.53 -27.60
C PRO A 77 -3.35 -8.56 -28.45
N GLY A 78 -2.39 -7.88 -27.83
CA GLY A 78 -1.56 -6.89 -28.49
C GLY A 78 -2.27 -5.59 -28.90
N SER A 79 -3.58 -5.44 -28.66
CA SER A 79 -4.33 -4.27 -29.14
C SER A 79 -3.96 -3.00 -28.38
N THR A 80 -4.06 -1.87 -29.08
CA THR A 80 -3.87 -0.53 -28.50
C THR A 80 -5.16 0.26 -28.57
N ARG A 81 -5.40 1.11 -27.57
CA ARG A 81 -6.49 2.08 -27.59
C ARG A 81 -6.00 3.42 -27.07
N THR A 82 -6.12 4.46 -27.89
CA THR A 82 -5.80 5.83 -27.49
C THR A 82 -7.07 6.59 -27.17
N LEU A 83 -7.06 7.32 -26.07
CA LEU A 83 -8.19 8.11 -25.61
C LEU A 83 -7.71 9.49 -25.13
N ARG A 84 -8.31 10.55 -25.69
CA ARG A 84 -8.31 11.86 -25.06
C ARG A 84 -9.20 11.84 -23.84
N ILE A 85 -8.64 12.16 -22.67
CA ILE A 85 -9.38 12.04 -21.41
C ILE A 85 -10.36 13.23 -21.26
N PRO A 86 -11.70 13.02 -21.31
CA PRO A 86 -12.66 14.11 -21.26
C PRO A 86 -12.56 14.93 -19.97
N GLY A 87 -12.54 16.25 -20.12
CA GLY A 87 -12.47 17.22 -19.03
C GLY A 87 -11.11 17.29 -18.32
N VAL A 88 -10.04 16.78 -18.95
CA VAL A 88 -8.66 17.13 -18.63
C VAL A 88 -8.24 18.28 -19.56
N PRO A 89 -7.72 19.40 -19.05
CA PRO A 89 -7.34 20.54 -19.87
C PRO A 89 -6.12 20.24 -20.75
N ALA A 90 -6.05 20.88 -21.91
CA ALA A 90 -4.82 20.95 -22.69
C ALA A 90 -3.69 21.55 -21.84
N GLY A 91 -2.48 21.01 -21.94
CA GLY A 91 -1.38 21.40 -21.05
C GLY A 91 -1.30 20.62 -19.72
N ALA A 92 -2.22 19.69 -19.44
CA ALA A 92 -2.05 18.76 -18.35
C ALA A 92 -0.76 17.94 -18.52
N THR A 93 -0.03 17.75 -17.41
CA THR A 93 1.27 17.09 -17.41
C THR A 93 1.16 15.61 -17.04
N ALA A 94 0.10 15.22 -16.33
CA ALA A 94 -0.20 13.84 -15.99
C ALA A 94 -1.69 13.66 -15.65
N VAL A 95 -2.19 12.43 -15.68
CA VAL A 95 -3.55 12.07 -15.24
C VAL A 95 -3.50 10.96 -14.20
N ALA A 96 -4.41 11.03 -13.22
CA ALA A 96 -4.64 9.99 -12.23
C ALA A 96 -5.95 9.26 -12.57
N LEU A 97 -5.82 8.03 -13.05
CA LEU A 97 -6.93 7.16 -13.42
C LEU A 97 -7.06 6.02 -12.42
N ASN A 98 -8.27 5.50 -12.26
CA ASN A 98 -8.47 4.12 -11.82
C ASN A 98 -8.92 3.28 -13.02
N LEU A 99 -8.12 2.28 -13.37
CA LEU A 99 -8.41 1.35 -14.45
C LEU A 99 -9.09 0.11 -13.88
N THR A 100 -9.95 -0.51 -14.66
CA THR A 100 -10.52 -1.81 -14.31
C THR A 100 -10.56 -2.68 -15.56
N ALA A 101 -9.94 -3.86 -15.49
CA ALA A 101 -10.17 -4.90 -16.48
C ALA A 101 -11.28 -5.82 -15.99
N THR A 102 -12.27 -6.05 -16.85
CA THR A 102 -13.37 -6.99 -16.63
C THR A 102 -13.47 -7.95 -17.81
N GLN A 103 -14.23 -9.04 -17.62
CA GLN A 103 -14.44 -10.08 -18.63
C GLN A 103 -13.13 -10.60 -19.25
N VAL A 104 -12.09 -10.73 -18.40
CA VAL A 104 -10.77 -11.19 -18.82
C VAL A 104 -10.87 -12.66 -19.24
N ARG A 105 -10.55 -12.97 -20.50
CA ARG A 105 -10.58 -14.32 -21.06
C ARG A 105 -9.17 -14.91 -21.13
N GLY A 106 -9.04 -16.15 -20.64
CA GLY A 106 -7.78 -16.89 -20.53
C GLY A 106 -7.38 -17.10 -19.07
N THR A 107 -6.59 -18.13 -18.75
CA THR A 107 -6.24 -18.49 -17.36
C THR A 107 -4.96 -17.82 -16.85
N ALA A 108 -4.16 -17.21 -17.73
CA ALA A 108 -2.93 -16.49 -17.38
C ALA A 108 -3.16 -14.98 -17.24
N SER A 109 -2.36 -14.32 -16.40
CA SER A 109 -2.34 -12.85 -16.34
C SER A 109 -1.91 -12.24 -17.68
N THR A 110 -2.57 -11.16 -18.09
CA THR A 110 -2.07 -10.26 -19.14
C THR A 110 -1.45 -9.01 -18.53
N ALA A 111 -0.55 -8.34 -19.24
CA ALA A 111 -0.01 -7.05 -18.83
C ALA A 111 -0.76 -5.93 -19.55
N VAL A 112 -1.42 -5.06 -18.79
CA VAL A 112 -2.05 -3.83 -19.32
C VAL A 112 -1.13 -2.65 -19.00
N SER A 113 -0.72 -1.92 -20.04
CA SER A 113 0.16 -0.75 -19.92
C SER A 113 -0.60 0.53 -20.27
N ALA A 114 -0.22 1.65 -19.67
CA ALA A 114 -0.78 2.97 -19.97
C ALA A 114 0.37 3.99 -20.09
N CYS A 115 0.38 4.75 -21.19
CA CYS A 115 1.42 5.73 -21.48
C CYS A 115 0.86 6.94 -22.25
N ALA A 116 1.63 8.01 -22.35
CA ALA A 116 1.27 9.14 -23.21
C ALA A 116 1.14 8.71 -24.67
N ALA A 117 0.18 9.28 -25.39
CA ALA A 117 0.07 9.07 -26.83
C ALA A 117 1.37 9.45 -27.57
N GLY A 118 1.66 8.66 -28.61
CA GLY A 118 2.89 8.76 -29.39
C GLY A 118 4.14 8.19 -28.71
N THR A 119 4.03 7.62 -27.50
CA THR A 119 5.11 6.80 -26.93
C THR A 119 5.27 5.53 -27.78
N PRO A 120 6.50 5.15 -28.19
CA PRO A 120 6.73 3.90 -28.90
C PRO A 120 6.14 2.72 -28.14
N ILE A 121 5.48 1.81 -28.86
CA ILE A 121 4.69 0.75 -28.22
C ILE A 121 5.54 -0.16 -27.33
N ASP A 122 6.77 -0.45 -27.74
CA ASP A 122 7.71 -1.29 -26.98
C ASP A 122 8.15 -0.59 -25.69
N THR A 123 8.33 0.74 -25.74
CA THR A 123 8.59 1.55 -24.54
C THR A 123 7.39 1.56 -23.61
N CYS A 124 6.17 1.68 -24.15
CA CYS A 124 4.95 1.63 -23.36
C CYS A 124 4.77 0.28 -22.64
N ARG A 125 5.12 -0.83 -23.31
CA ARG A 125 5.02 -2.20 -22.78
C ARG A 125 6.16 -2.60 -21.84
N ALA A 126 7.19 -1.76 -21.69
CA ALA A 126 8.31 -2.07 -20.80
C ALA A 126 7.87 -2.23 -19.33
N THR A 127 6.78 -1.55 -18.96
CA THR A 127 6.16 -1.61 -17.62
C THR A 127 4.65 -1.85 -17.75
N SER A 128 4.06 -2.62 -16.85
CA SER A 128 2.60 -2.72 -16.75
C SER A 128 2.07 -1.70 -15.75
N ALA A 129 0.86 -1.19 -16.01
CA ALA A 129 0.05 -0.55 -14.97
C ALA A 129 -0.51 -1.62 -14.04
N PHE A 130 -1.06 -2.71 -14.60
CA PHE A 130 -1.55 -3.85 -13.83
C PHE A 130 -1.60 -5.15 -14.63
N ASN A 131 -1.85 -6.25 -13.92
CA ASN A 131 -1.70 -7.60 -14.42
C ASN A 131 -2.98 -8.44 -14.27
N PRO A 132 -4.09 -8.09 -14.97
CA PRO A 132 -5.36 -8.76 -14.76
C PRO A 132 -5.32 -10.23 -15.14
N ALA A 133 -5.97 -11.06 -14.33
CA ALA A 133 -6.09 -12.50 -14.55
C ALA A 133 -7.53 -12.89 -14.88
N GLY A 134 -7.67 -14.03 -15.58
CA GLY A 134 -9.00 -14.55 -15.91
C GLY A 134 -9.83 -14.90 -14.69
N GLY A 135 -11.14 -14.64 -14.81
CA GLY A 135 -12.12 -15.03 -13.80
C GLY A 135 -12.35 -14.02 -12.69
N GLU A 136 -11.66 -12.86 -12.68
CA GLU A 136 -11.91 -11.77 -11.73
C GLU A 136 -11.78 -10.39 -12.40
N ASP A 137 -12.50 -9.40 -11.86
CA ASP A 137 -12.32 -8.00 -12.22
C ASP A 137 -11.10 -7.46 -11.47
N THR A 138 -10.19 -6.81 -12.17
CA THR A 138 -8.94 -6.30 -11.58
C THR A 138 -8.87 -4.78 -11.67
N PRO A 139 -8.85 -4.06 -10.54
CA PRO A 139 -8.64 -2.62 -10.49
C PRO A 139 -7.15 -2.27 -10.48
N SER A 140 -6.82 -1.05 -10.89
CA SER A 140 -5.50 -0.46 -10.66
C SER A 140 -5.53 1.06 -10.77
N ALA A 141 -4.99 1.75 -9.79
CA ALA A 141 -4.57 3.13 -10.01
C ALA A 141 -3.48 3.19 -11.10
N ALA A 142 -3.59 4.19 -11.97
CA ALA A 142 -2.60 4.49 -13.00
C ALA A 142 -2.30 6.00 -13.00
N LEU A 143 -1.04 6.35 -12.74
CA LEU A 143 -0.54 7.71 -12.84
C LEU A 143 0.25 7.85 -14.14
N VAL A 144 -0.37 8.46 -15.15
CA VAL A 144 0.20 8.51 -16.50
C VAL A 144 0.73 9.91 -16.77
N GLY A 145 2.06 10.03 -16.91
CA GLY A 145 2.71 11.24 -17.41
C GLY A 145 2.33 11.47 -18.88
N LEU A 146 1.80 12.65 -19.18
CA LEU A 146 1.31 13.01 -20.50
C LEU A 146 2.42 13.54 -21.42
N GLY A 147 3.53 14.06 -20.88
CA GLY A 147 4.72 14.35 -21.67
C GLY A 147 4.67 15.63 -22.52
N GLY A 148 3.83 16.60 -22.16
CA GLY A 148 3.91 17.98 -22.69
C GLY A 148 2.59 18.58 -23.16
N PRO A 149 2.60 19.84 -23.65
CA PRO A 149 1.40 20.67 -23.80
C PRO A 149 0.36 20.18 -24.82
N ASN A 150 0.73 19.29 -25.74
CA ASN A 150 -0.13 18.78 -26.82
C ASN A 150 -0.42 17.27 -26.70
N LYS A 151 -0.13 16.67 -25.54
CA LYS A 151 -0.34 15.24 -25.31
C LYS A 151 -1.44 15.03 -24.28
N ASP A 152 -2.68 15.36 -24.65
CA ASP A 152 -3.87 15.20 -23.79
C ASP A 152 -4.50 13.80 -23.89
N GLU A 153 -3.76 12.85 -24.46
CA GLU A 153 -4.23 11.51 -24.77
C GLU A 153 -3.37 10.43 -24.11
N VAL A 154 -4.06 9.38 -23.64
CA VAL A 154 -3.45 8.18 -23.04
C VAL A 154 -3.63 7.02 -24.01
N THR A 155 -2.55 6.30 -24.29
CA THR A 155 -2.58 5.03 -25.00
C THR A 155 -2.54 3.88 -24.01
N PHE A 156 -3.56 3.04 -24.06
CA PHE A 156 -3.64 1.77 -23.36
C PHE A 156 -3.22 0.64 -24.26
N VAL A 157 -2.52 -0.34 -23.70
CA VAL A 157 -1.94 -1.46 -24.44
C VAL A 157 -2.23 -2.74 -23.68
N ASN A 158 -2.86 -3.69 -24.35
CA ASN A 158 -3.02 -5.04 -23.81
C ASN A 158 -1.92 -5.96 -24.35
N GLY A 159 -1.25 -6.70 -23.47
CA GLY A 159 -0.20 -7.64 -23.83
C GLY A 159 -0.76 -8.88 -24.54
N SER A 160 -1.58 -9.65 -23.84
CA SER A 160 -2.13 -10.94 -24.25
C SER A 160 -3.60 -11.08 -23.83
N GLY A 161 -4.24 -12.20 -24.20
CA GLY A 161 -5.63 -12.47 -23.85
C GLY A 161 -6.60 -11.42 -24.38
N SER A 162 -7.85 -11.48 -23.93
CA SER A 162 -8.83 -10.42 -24.21
C SER A 162 -9.50 -9.97 -22.92
N LEU A 163 -9.86 -8.69 -22.88
CA LEU A 163 -10.52 -8.07 -21.73
C LEU A 163 -11.39 -6.89 -22.18
N MET A 164 -12.21 -6.42 -21.26
CA MET A 164 -12.92 -5.15 -21.38
C MET A 164 -12.27 -4.15 -20.41
N LEU A 165 -11.81 -3.02 -20.93
CA LEU A 165 -11.15 -1.97 -20.16
C LEU A 165 -12.14 -0.87 -19.79
N ILE A 166 -12.14 -0.51 -18.51
CA ILE A 166 -12.81 0.66 -17.94
C ILE A 166 -11.73 1.61 -17.43
N ALA A 167 -11.96 2.91 -17.56
CA ALA A 167 -11.13 3.93 -16.94
C ALA A 167 -12.02 5.00 -16.28
N ASP A 168 -11.77 5.25 -15.01
CA ASP A 168 -12.39 6.30 -14.21
C ASP A 168 -11.33 7.38 -13.92
N LEU A 169 -11.66 8.66 -14.14
CA LEU A 169 -10.78 9.79 -13.86
C LEU A 169 -10.97 10.27 -12.42
N HIS A 170 -9.88 10.32 -11.66
CA HIS A 170 -9.86 10.80 -10.26
C HIS A 170 -9.22 12.19 -10.11
N GLY A 171 -8.36 12.57 -11.05
CA GLY A 171 -7.79 13.91 -11.12
C GLY A 171 -6.71 14.02 -12.18
N PHE A 172 -6.13 15.21 -12.30
CA PHE A 172 -5.05 15.47 -13.24
C PHE A 172 -4.03 16.44 -12.64
N TYR A 173 -2.87 16.50 -13.28
CA TYR A 173 -1.78 17.39 -12.90
C TYR A 173 -1.60 18.46 -13.96
N VAL A 174 -1.36 19.70 -13.53
CA VAL A 174 -1.03 20.83 -14.40
C VAL A 174 0.30 21.44 -13.98
N SER A 175 0.97 22.13 -14.90
CA SER A 175 2.21 22.84 -14.60
C SER A 175 2.05 23.77 -13.42
N ALA A 176 2.93 23.65 -12.42
CA ALA A 176 2.94 24.50 -11.24
C ALA A 176 3.41 25.94 -11.54
N ALA A 177 3.91 26.20 -12.75
CA ALA A 177 4.27 27.54 -13.21
C ALA A 177 3.05 28.35 -13.68
N THR A 178 2.01 27.67 -14.16
CA THR A 178 0.85 28.32 -14.83
C THR A 178 -0.48 27.94 -14.21
N GLY A 179 -0.55 26.85 -13.46
CA GLY A 179 -1.76 26.32 -12.86
C GLY A 179 -1.76 26.42 -11.33
N THR A 180 -2.98 26.40 -10.77
CA THR A 180 -3.21 26.26 -9.33
C THR A 180 -3.56 24.80 -9.02
N GLY A 181 -3.24 24.35 -7.81
CA GLY A 181 -3.52 22.97 -7.39
C GLY A 181 -2.82 22.63 -6.09
N ALA A 182 -2.94 21.36 -5.72
CA ALA A 182 -2.43 20.84 -4.46
C ALA A 182 -1.06 20.16 -4.62
N SER A 183 -0.22 20.32 -3.59
CA SER A 183 1.02 19.56 -3.41
C SER A 183 0.75 18.31 -2.57
N TYR A 184 1.53 17.25 -2.76
CA TYR A 184 1.38 15.99 -2.03
C TYR A 184 2.18 16.02 -0.72
N ALA A 185 1.49 15.94 0.41
CA ALA A 185 2.02 15.78 1.75
C ALA A 185 2.01 14.29 2.12
N PRO A 186 3.16 13.59 2.01
CA PRO A 186 3.22 12.17 2.32
C PRO A 186 3.20 11.94 3.84
N VAL A 187 2.57 10.84 4.27
CA VAL A 187 2.63 10.38 5.67
C VAL A 187 3.25 8.99 5.73
N THR A 188 3.60 8.53 6.93
CA THR A 188 3.84 7.09 7.12
C THR A 188 2.50 6.38 6.97
N PRO A 189 2.40 5.36 6.09
CA PRO A 189 1.14 4.64 5.89
C PRO A 189 0.56 4.14 7.22
N HIS A 190 -0.71 4.44 7.47
CA HIS A 190 -1.42 4.04 8.69
C HIS A 190 -2.89 3.78 8.42
N ARG A 191 -3.50 2.94 9.26
CA ARG A 191 -4.89 2.50 9.10
C ARG A 191 -5.87 3.50 9.66
N VAL A 192 -6.89 3.85 8.88
CA VAL A 192 -8.01 4.72 9.30
C VAL A 192 -9.37 4.01 9.29
N LEU A 193 -9.45 2.86 8.62
CA LEU A 193 -10.61 1.98 8.63
C LEU A 193 -10.13 0.53 8.76
N SER A 194 -10.67 -0.23 9.70
CA SER A 194 -10.22 -1.61 9.97
C SER A 194 -11.37 -2.59 9.89
N PHE A 195 -11.30 -3.48 8.90
CA PHE A 195 -12.24 -4.60 8.69
C PHE A 195 -13.72 -4.22 8.75
N GLN A 196 -14.05 -3.01 8.27
CA GLN A 196 -15.40 -2.48 8.34
C GLN A 196 -16.36 -3.33 7.50
N PRO A 197 -17.35 -4.01 8.11
CA PRO A 197 -18.29 -4.81 7.37
C PRO A 197 -19.23 -3.92 6.56
N MET A 198 -19.43 -4.31 5.30
CA MET A 198 -20.27 -3.62 4.33
C MET A 198 -21.17 -4.64 3.65
N GLY A 199 -22.47 -4.42 3.66
CA GLY A 199 -23.46 -5.17 2.88
C GLY A 199 -23.62 -4.64 1.45
N PRO A 200 -24.49 -5.27 0.65
CA PRO A 200 -24.79 -4.81 -0.71
C PRO A 200 -25.52 -3.47 -0.65
N GLY A 201 -25.15 -2.54 -1.52
CA GLY A 201 -25.72 -1.19 -1.58
C GLY A 201 -25.34 -0.27 -0.41
N GLN A 202 -24.53 -0.75 0.55
CA GLN A 202 -24.19 0.04 1.74
C GLN A 202 -23.14 1.10 1.40
N ALA A 203 -23.31 2.29 1.98
CA ALA A 203 -22.32 3.35 1.99
C ALA A 203 -21.81 3.61 3.42
N HIS A 204 -20.53 3.94 3.56
CA HIS A 204 -19.89 4.27 4.82
C HIS A 204 -18.98 5.48 4.65
N THR A 205 -19.18 6.51 5.47
CA THR A 205 -18.34 7.71 5.48
C THR A 205 -17.15 7.51 6.41
N VAL A 206 -15.95 7.67 5.88
CA VAL A 206 -14.69 7.63 6.62
C VAL A 206 -14.26 9.06 6.89
N THR A 207 -14.06 9.40 8.17
CA THR A 207 -13.48 10.68 8.58
C THR A 207 -11.97 10.54 8.73
N LEU A 208 -11.23 11.51 8.20
CA LEU A 208 -9.77 11.52 8.21
C LEU A 208 -9.29 12.63 9.15
N PRO A 209 -9.18 12.37 10.46
CA PRO A 209 -8.85 13.41 11.45
C PRO A 209 -7.46 14.02 11.21
N ASP A 210 -6.54 13.25 10.62
CA ASP A 210 -5.16 13.68 10.35
C ASP A 210 -5.00 14.44 9.02
N ALA A 211 -6.10 14.80 8.36
CA ALA A 211 -6.06 15.61 7.15
C ALA A 211 -5.50 17.01 7.46
N PRO A 212 -4.42 17.46 6.79
CA PRO A 212 -3.82 18.75 7.08
C PRO A 212 -4.70 19.91 6.58
N PRO A 213 -4.46 21.15 7.05
CA PRO A 213 -5.14 22.33 6.53
C PRO A 213 -5.03 22.42 5.01
N GLY A 214 -6.13 22.77 4.34
CA GLY A 214 -6.18 22.87 2.88
C GLY A 214 -6.13 21.54 2.13
N ALA A 215 -6.30 20.40 2.80
CA ALA A 215 -6.42 19.10 2.14
C ALA A 215 -7.61 19.08 1.18
N THR A 216 -7.37 18.57 -0.03
CA THR A 216 -8.35 18.52 -1.14
C THR A 216 -8.58 17.09 -1.65
N ALA A 217 -7.62 16.19 -1.41
CA ALA A 217 -7.72 14.77 -1.73
C ALA A 217 -6.85 13.94 -0.77
N VAL A 218 -7.17 12.66 -0.65
CA VAL A 218 -6.39 11.65 0.09
C VAL A 218 -5.84 10.61 -0.87
N ALA A 219 -4.58 10.22 -0.67
CA ALA A 219 -3.99 9.02 -1.25
C ALA A 219 -4.21 7.86 -0.27
N VAL A 220 -5.01 6.88 -0.67
CA VAL A 220 -5.48 5.80 0.19
C VAL A 220 -5.27 4.46 -0.51
N ASN A 221 -4.86 3.45 0.24
CA ASN A 221 -4.87 2.07 -0.19
C ASN A 221 -6.08 1.37 0.42
N LEU A 222 -6.98 0.89 -0.43
CA LEU A 222 -8.19 0.17 -0.02
C LEU A 222 -7.93 -1.33 -0.14
N THR A 223 -8.23 -2.06 0.92
CA THR A 223 -8.15 -3.53 0.92
C THR A 223 -9.51 -4.12 1.25
N SER A 224 -9.92 -5.11 0.46
CA SER A 224 -11.12 -5.91 0.69
C SER A 224 -10.71 -7.28 1.21
N THR A 225 -11.49 -7.78 2.17
CA THR A 225 -11.35 -9.13 2.72
C THR A 225 -12.74 -9.75 2.88
N ALA A 226 -12.79 -11.08 2.93
CA ALA A 226 -14.02 -11.83 3.18
C ALA A 226 -15.22 -11.44 2.27
N ALA A 227 -14.96 -11.17 0.99
CA ALA A 227 -16.02 -10.86 0.03
C ALA A 227 -16.91 -12.10 -0.19
N SER A 228 -18.23 -11.94 -0.18
CA SER A 228 -19.19 -13.04 -0.39
C SER A 228 -19.59 -13.23 -1.85
N ALA A 229 -19.39 -12.22 -2.69
CA ALA A 229 -19.68 -12.23 -4.12
C ALA A 229 -18.72 -11.27 -4.84
N PRO A 230 -18.52 -11.42 -6.16
CA PRO A 230 -17.88 -10.39 -6.97
C PRO A 230 -18.63 -9.06 -6.80
N SER A 231 -17.89 -7.99 -6.56
CA SER A 231 -18.45 -6.66 -6.32
C SER A 231 -17.51 -5.60 -6.89
N PHE A 232 -17.95 -4.34 -6.81
CA PHE A 232 -17.05 -3.20 -6.81
C PHE A 232 -17.32 -2.33 -5.60
N VAL A 233 -16.24 -1.68 -5.15
CA VAL A 233 -16.27 -0.65 -4.12
C VAL A 233 -15.92 0.66 -4.78
N SER A 234 -16.78 1.66 -4.63
CA SER A 234 -16.52 3.03 -5.04
C SER A 234 -15.92 3.82 -3.87
N ALA A 235 -15.02 4.75 -4.16
CA ALA A 235 -14.51 5.71 -3.19
C ALA A 235 -14.65 7.12 -3.76
N CYS A 236 -15.44 7.96 -3.10
CA CYS A 236 -15.87 9.26 -3.60
C CYS A 236 -15.87 10.33 -2.49
N PRO A 237 -15.93 11.63 -2.85
CA PRO A 237 -16.17 12.70 -1.87
C PRO A 237 -17.38 12.44 -1.00
N ALA A 238 -17.24 12.60 0.31
CA ALA A 238 -18.40 12.56 1.20
C ALA A 238 -19.39 13.68 0.85
N GLY A 239 -20.68 13.42 1.04
CA GLY A 239 -21.78 14.33 0.66
C GLY A 239 -22.16 14.31 -0.81
N GLN A 240 -21.43 13.59 -1.68
CA GLN A 240 -21.83 13.38 -3.06
C GLN A 240 -23.07 12.45 -3.15
N PRO A 241 -24.01 12.67 -4.10
CA PRO A 241 -25.11 11.73 -4.35
C PRO A 241 -24.61 10.31 -4.61
N LEU A 242 -25.24 9.32 -3.96
CA LEU A 242 -24.80 7.93 -4.04
C LEU A 242 -24.81 7.39 -5.48
N ALA A 243 -25.79 7.79 -6.29
CA ALA A 243 -25.88 7.40 -7.70
C ALA A 243 -24.64 7.80 -8.51
N GLU A 244 -24.06 8.95 -8.22
CA GLU A 244 -22.82 9.40 -8.86
C GLU A 244 -21.59 8.68 -8.28
N CYS A 245 -21.56 8.45 -6.96
CA CYS A 245 -20.49 7.70 -6.32
C CYS A 245 -20.39 6.28 -6.90
N SER A 246 -21.53 5.59 -7.04
CA SER A 246 -21.63 4.23 -7.58
C SER A 246 -21.33 4.12 -9.09
N ALA A 247 -21.11 5.23 -9.78
CA ALA A 247 -20.79 5.23 -11.22
C ALA A 247 -19.32 4.88 -11.52
N SER A 248 -18.46 4.84 -10.51
CA SER A 248 -17.03 4.50 -10.61
C SER A 248 -16.68 3.32 -9.72
N SER A 249 -15.57 2.65 -9.99
CA SER A 249 -15.02 1.60 -9.14
C SER A 249 -13.61 1.95 -8.73
N ALA A 250 -13.28 1.80 -7.44
CA ALA A 250 -11.95 1.99 -6.86
C ALA A 250 -11.33 0.66 -6.39
N LEU A 251 -12.13 -0.38 -6.15
CA LEU A 251 -11.65 -1.72 -5.79
C LEU A 251 -12.69 -2.74 -6.26
N ASN A 252 -12.30 -3.98 -6.57
CA ASN A 252 -13.23 -5.01 -7.05
C ASN A 252 -13.11 -6.26 -6.17
N PRO A 253 -13.82 -6.33 -5.04
CA PRO A 253 -13.79 -7.50 -4.17
C PRO A 253 -14.21 -8.78 -4.88
N PHE A 254 -13.53 -9.89 -4.57
CA PHE A 254 -13.82 -11.21 -5.15
C PHE A 254 -13.78 -12.31 -4.08
N PRO A 255 -14.68 -13.32 -4.12
CA PRO A 255 -14.72 -14.35 -3.10
C PRO A 255 -13.43 -15.14 -2.93
N GLY A 256 -13.03 -15.35 -1.67
CA GLY A 256 -11.82 -16.09 -1.32
C GLY A 256 -10.52 -15.39 -1.72
N ARG A 257 -10.55 -14.07 -1.93
CA ARG A 257 -9.41 -13.23 -2.27
C ARG A 257 -9.39 -12.01 -1.39
N ASP A 258 -8.22 -11.68 -0.87
CA ASP A 258 -7.96 -10.36 -0.33
C ASP A 258 -7.36 -9.52 -1.43
N LEU A 259 -8.01 -8.41 -1.79
CA LEU A 259 -7.60 -7.57 -2.91
C LEU A 259 -7.34 -6.16 -2.41
N ALA A 260 -6.22 -5.58 -2.86
CA ALA A 260 -5.80 -4.23 -2.52
C ALA A 260 -5.72 -3.38 -3.79
N ASN A 261 -6.12 -2.11 -3.70
CA ASN A 261 -5.89 -1.12 -4.75
C ASN A 261 -5.67 0.26 -4.14
N PHE A 262 -4.69 0.97 -4.69
CA PHE A 262 -4.45 2.37 -4.39
C PHE A 262 -5.44 3.26 -5.13
N ALA A 263 -5.85 4.35 -4.49
CA ALA A 263 -6.72 5.35 -5.07
C ALA A 263 -6.35 6.74 -4.55
N VAL A 264 -6.55 7.75 -5.40
CA VAL A 264 -6.59 9.15 -4.96
C VAL A 264 -8.03 9.61 -4.98
N VAL A 265 -8.54 10.03 -3.83
CA VAL A 265 -9.97 10.35 -3.65
C VAL A 265 -10.10 11.79 -3.21
N LYS A 266 -10.89 12.57 -3.95
CA LYS A 266 -11.23 13.95 -3.58
C LYS A 266 -11.96 13.94 -2.23
N LEU A 267 -11.56 14.84 -1.32
CA LEU A 267 -12.21 15.00 -0.02
C LEU A 267 -13.50 15.80 -0.16
N GLY A 268 -14.47 15.48 0.69
CA GLY A 268 -15.75 16.16 0.79
C GLY A 268 -16.29 16.14 2.21
N GLY A 269 -17.62 16.21 2.33
CA GLY A 269 -18.36 16.20 3.59
C GLY A 269 -18.35 17.55 4.31
N PRO A 270 -19.18 17.71 5.35
CA PRO A 270 -19.30 18.95 6.11
C PRO A 270 -17.99 19.33 6.82
N ALA A 271 -17.18 18.33 7.20
CA ALA A 271 -15.86 18.54 7.80
C ALA A 271 -14.74 18.69 6.76
N THR A 272 -15.04 18.59 5.45
CA THR A 272 -14.09 18.71 4.31
C THR A 272 -12.92 17.72 4.30
N ASN A 273 -12.91 16.76 5.22
CA ASN A 273 -11.89 15.73 5.41
C ASN A 273 -12.46 14.31 5.35
N GLN A 274 -13.54 14.12 4.59
CA GLN A 274 -14.26 12.85 4.55
C GLN A 274 -14.32 12.26 3.14
N ILE A 275 -14.33 10.93 3.07
CA ILE A 275 -14.65 10.16 1.86
C ILE A 275 -15.80 9.20 2.16
N THR A 276 -16.55 8.82 1.13
CA THR A 276 -17.56 7.77 1.20
C THR A 276 -17.06 6.54 0.45
N LEU A 277 -17.17 5.38 1.10
CA LEU A 277 -16.99 4.07 0.49
C LEU A 277 -18.36 3.44 0.26
N TYR A 278 -18.63 2.98 -0.97
CA TYR A 278 -19.86 2.30 -1.33
C TYR A 278 -19.55 0.88 -1.81
N ASN A 279 -20.26 -0.13 -1.31
CA ASN A 279 -20.16 -1.50 -1.81
C ASN A 279 -21.38 -1.85 -2.67
N ASN A 280 -21.17 -2.32 -3.88
CA ASN A 280 -22.26 -2.59 -4.82
C ASN A 280 -23.05 -3.87 -4.51
N ALA A 281 -22.35 -5.00 -4.34
CA ALA A 281 -22.95 -6.32 -4.22
C ALA A 281 -22.22 -7.16 -3.16
N GLY A 282 -22.87 -8.23 -2.70
CA GLY A 282 -22.34 -9.11 -1.66
C GLY A 282 -22.02 -8.40 -0.35
N SER A 283 -21.50 -9.15 0.62
CA SER A 283 -20.84 -8.57 1.78
C SER A 283 -19.32 -8.52 1.59
N VAL A 284 -18.67 -7.56 2.23
CA VAL A 284 -17.21 -7.40 2.22
C VAL A 284 -16.76 -6.75 3.52
N ARG A 285 -15.51 -6.96 3.94
CA ARG A 285 -14.86 -6.18 4.99
C ARG A 285 -13.80 -5.27 4.36
N LEU A 286 -13.92 -3.97 4.60
CA LEU A 286 -13.02 -2.96 4.04
C LEU A 286 -12.00 -2.47 5.05
N ILE A 287 -10.76 -2.34 4.58
CA ILE A 287 -9.66 -1.68 5.27
C ILE A 287 -9.25 -0.48 4.41
N ALA A 288 -8.90 0.63 5.05
CA ALA A 288 -8.35 1.79 4.39
C ALA A 288 -7.09 2.24 5.13
N ASP A 289 -5.97 2.29 4.40
CA ASP A 289 -4.69 2.79 4.88
C ASP A 289 -4.35 4.10 4.15
N VAL A 290 -4.11 5.18 4.88
CA VAL A 290 -3.76 6.49 4.30
C VAL A 290 -2.27 6.55 4.06
N ALA A 291 -1.88 6.90 2.83
CA ALA A 291 -0.49 7.10 2.42
C ALA A 291 -0.07 8.59 2.39
N GLY A 292 -1.04 9.50 2.24
CA GLY A 292 -0.79 10.95 2.27
C GLY A 292 -1.99 11.78 1.82
N TYR A 293 -1.81 13.09 1.76
CA TYR A 293 -2.85 14.04 1.38
C TYR A 293 -2.36 15.00 0.30
N PHE A 294 -3.25 15.45 -0.55
CA PHE A 294 -3.00 16.58 -1.45
C PHE A 294 -3.54 17.85 -0.81
N THR A 295 -2.68 18.81 -0.51
CA THR A 295 -3.05 20.08 0.14
C THR A 295 -2.66 21.30 -0.70
N THR A 296 -3.52 22.32 -0.71
CA THR A 296 -3.22 23.66 -1.26
C THR A 296 -2.46 24.54 -0.27
N SER A 297 -2.37 24.14 0.99
CA SER A 297 -1.64 24.87 2.02
C SER A 297 -0.13 24.73 1.80
N THR A 298 0.55 25.87 1.67
CA THR A 298 2.01 25.94 1.61
C THR A 298 2.66 25.78 2.99
N ALA A 299 1.87 25.77 4.06
CA ALA A 299 2.35 25.65 5.43
C ALA A 299 2.61 24.19 5.86
N VAL A 300 2.25 23.19 5.04
CA VAL A 300 2.41 21.76 5.37
C VAL A 300 3.84 21.30 5.04
N PRO A 301 4.67 20.96 6.04
CA PRO A 301 6.03 20.50 5.79
C PRO A 301 6.04 19.20 4.96
N GLY A 302 7.01 19.07 4.05
CA GLY A 302 7.16 17.92 3.17
C GLY A 302 6.18 17.85 2.00
N ALA A 303 5.20 18.77 1.91
CA ALA A 303 4.28 18.85 0.78
C ALA A 303 5.04 19.21 -0.51
N GLY A 304 5.10 18.28 -1.46
CA GLY A 304 5.88 18.41 -2.69
C GLY A 304 5.02 18.45 -3.96
N ARG A 305 5.54 19.13 -5.00
CA ARG A 305 4.98 19.16 -6.35
C ARG A 305 5.41 17.90 -7.12
N TYR A 306 4.51 17.35 -7.91
CA TYR A 306 4.75 16.13 -8.66
C TYR A 306 5.61 16.39 -9.89
N ARG A 307 6.58 15.53 -10.15
CA ARG A 307 7.36 15.50 -11.38
C ARG A 307 7.21 14.13 -12.05
N PRO A 308 6.42 14.02 -13.14
CA PRO A 308 6.29 12.76 -13.86
C PRO A 308 7.61 12.39 -14.54
N VAL A 309 7.92 11.10 -14.56
CA VAL A 309 9.02 10.55 -15.37
C VAL A 309 8.48 9.42 -16.24
N PRO A 310 9.09 9.12 -17.40
CA PRO A 310 8.83 7.85 -18.07
C PRO A 310 9.06 6.70 -17.08
N PRO A 311 8.18 5.68 -17.02
CA PRO A 311 8.33 4.59 -16.09
C PRO A 311 9.72 3.94 -16.15
N VAL A 312 10.42 3.86 -15.01
CA VAL A 312 11.77 3.28 -14.91
C VAL A 312 11.76 2.07 -13.98
N ARG A 313 12.18 0.91 -14.49
CA ARG A 313 12.39 -0.28 -13.66
C ARG A 313 13.60 -0.09 -12.75
N VAL A 314 13.37 -0.11 -11.44
CA VAL A 314 14.40 0.02 -10.41
C VAL A 314 14.64 -1.27 -9.63
N MET A 315 13.70 -2.22 -9.69
CA MET A 315 13.84 -3.57 -9.18
C MET A 315 13.20 -4.53 -10.18
N SER A 316 13.86 -5.66 -10.47
CA SER A 316 13.38 -6.65 -11.43
C SER A 316 13.42 -8.05 -10.80
N PHE A 317 12.25 -8.64 -10.58
CA PHE A 317 12.06 -10.01 -10.08
C PHE A 317 12.91 -10.36 -8.84
N ALA A 318 13.11 -9.40 -7.93
CA ALA A 318 13.89 -9.63 -6.72
C ALA A 318 13.15 -10.63 -5.80
N PRO A 319 13.81 -11.68 -5.31
CA PRO A 319 13.16 -12.69 -4.49
C PRO A 319 12.93 -12.18 -3.06
N PHE A 320 11.72 -12.40 -2.57
CA PHE A 320 11.32 -12.17 -1.18
C PHE A 320 10.75 -13.45 -0.60
N GLY A 321 11.38 -13.98 0.44
CA GLY A 321 10.88 -15.07 1.26
C GLY A 321 9.91 -14.60 2.35
N THR A 322 9.63 -15.49 3.28
CA THR A 322 8.70 -15.24 4.39
C THR A 322 9.31 -14.24 5.36
N ARG A 323 8.52 -13.23 5.74
CA ARG A 323 8.93 -12.11 6.61
C ARG A 323 10.19 -11.37 6.15
N GLN A 324 10.54 -11.47 4.87
CA GLN A 324 11.72 -10.80 4.33
C GLN A 324 11.41 -9.33 4.07
N SER A 325 12.33 -8.45 4.43
CA SER A 325 12.32 -7.05 4.03
C SER A 325 13.62 -6.66 3.34
N THR A 326 13.54 -5.67 2.45
CA THR A 326 14.68 -5.12 1.73
C THR A 326 14.50 -3.61 1.61
N VAL A 327 15.59 -2.86 1.81
CA VAL A 327 15.66 -1.43 1.47
C VAL A 327 15.96 -1.30 -0.01
N LEU A 328 15.06 -0.68 -0.76
CA LEU A 328 15.22 -0.35 -2.17
C LEU A 328 15.71 1.08 -2.31
N THR A 329 16.90 1.25 -2.88
CA THR A 329 17.40 2.57 -3.31
C THR A 329 16.85 2.88 -4.71
N LEU A 330 16.38 4.11 -4.89
CA LEU A 330 15.67 4.56 -6.09
C LEU A 330 16.58 5.46 -6.94
N PRO A 331 17.31 4.91 -7.93
CA PRO A 331 18.17 5.70 -8.79
C PRO A 331 17.34 6.71 -9.60
N GLY A 332 17.87 7.92 -9.79
CA GLY A 332 17.20 8.99 -10.52
C GLY A 332 16.19 9.82 -9.71
N VAL A 333 15.91 9.44 -8.46
CA VAL A 333 15.16 10.28 -7.51
C VAL A 333 16.12 11.29 -6.86
N PRO A 334 15.90 12.61 -6.99
CA PRO A 334 16.82 13.62 -6.46
C PRO A 334 16.72 13.76 -4.94
N ALA A 335 17.80 14.18 -4.28
CA ALA A 335 17.89 14.34 -2.82
C ALA A 335 16.89 15.37 -2.20
N GLY A 336 16.27 16.21 -3.04
CA GLY A 336 15.21 17.14 -2.67
C GLY A 336 13.79 16.55 -2.76
N ALA A 337 13.66 15.27 -3.12
CA ALA A 337 12.37 14.61 -3.18
C ALA A 337 11.84 14.28 -1.77
N THR A 338 10.53 14.42 -1.59
CA THR A 338 9.83 14.11 -0.33
C THR A 338 9.07 12.80 -0.42
N ALA A 339 8.65 12.41 -1.62
CA ALA A 339 7.94 11.16 -1.89
C ALA A 339 8.21 10.64 -3.31
N VAL A 340 7.87 9.37 -3.54
CA VAL A 340 7.90 8.69 -4.84
C VAL A 340 6.53 8.14 -5.18
N ALA A 341 6.17 8.15 -6.47
CA ALA A 341 5.07 7.38 -7.02
C ALA A 341 5.66 6.21 -7.83
N MET A 342 5.27 4.97 -7.50
CA MET A 342 5.82 3.76 -8.12
C MET A 342 4.76 2.66 -8.22
N ASN A 343 4.91 1.79 -9.21
CA ASN A 343 4.15 0.54 -9.27
C ASN A 343 4.97 -0.58 -8.63
N VAL A 344 4.33 -1.41 -7.81
CA VAL A 344 4.91 -2.62 -7.26
C VAL A 344 4.16 -3.81 -7.81
N THR A 345 4.88 -4.72 -8.47
CA THR A 345 4.31 -5.94 -9.05
C THR A 345 4.92 -7.15 -8.36
N ALA A 346 4.08 -8.10 -7.98
CA ALA A 346 4.46 -9.39 -7.42
C ALA A 346 4.17 -10.50 -8.43
N SER A 347 5.12 -11.41 -8.61
CA SER A 347 5.04 -12.53 -9.53
C SER A 347 5.60 -13.82 -8.92
N GLY A 348 5.04 -14.97 -9.32
CA GLY A 348 5.50 -16.29 -8.84
C GLY A 348 5.30 -16.48 -7.35
N THR A 349 4.17 -15.99 -6.82
CA THR A 349 3.84 -16.07 -5.40
C THR A 349 3.48 -17.50 -5.00
N SER A 350 4.08 -18.04 -3.94
CA SER A 350 3.91 -19.45 -3.56
C SER A 350 2.62 -19.74 -2.76
N GLN A 351 2.11 -18.75 -2.02
CA GLN A 351 0.85 -18.81 -1.27
C GLN A 351 0.32 -17.40 -1.04
N PRO A 352 -0.98 -17.21 -0.74
CA PRO A 352 -1.51 -15.89 -0.42
C PRO A 352 -0.69 -15.19 0.66
N THR A 353 -0.32 -13.94 0.40
CA THR A 353 0.50 -13.10 1.28
C THR A 353 0.09 -11.65 1.10
N PHE A 354 0.71 -10.75 1.87
CA PHE A 354 0.70 -9.33 1.58
C PHE A 354 2.12 -8.78 1.48
N VAL A 355 2.26 -7.76 0.64
CA VAL A 355 3.44 -6.95 0.48
C VAL A 355 3.16 -5.58 1.08
N SER A 356 4.03 -5.13 1.97
CA SER A 356 3.97 -3.78 2.56
C SER A 356 5.07 -2.92 1.95
N THR A 357 4.74 -1.64 1.76
CA THR A 357 5.70 -0.63 1.36
C THR A 357 5.66 0.51 2.35
N CYS A 358 6.82 0.97 2.81
CA CYS A 358 6.90 1.99 3.84
C CYS A 358 8.17 2.85 3.70
N PRO A 359 8.21 4.03 4.34
CA PRO A 359 9.39 4.88 4.34
C PRO A 359 10.56 4.19 5.03
N THR A 360 11.77 4.27 4.45
CA THR A 360 12.96 3.68 5.07
C THR A 360 13.25 4.32 6.43
N GLY A 361 13.53 3.49 7.44
CA GLY A 361 13.64 3.91 8.83
C GLY A 361 12.35 3.74 9.64
N THR A 362 11.23 3.43 9.00
CA THR A 362 10.00 3.01 9.70
C THR A 362 10.24 1.65 10.37
N PRO A 363 9.91 1.48 11.67
CA PRO A 363 10.00 0.19 12.31
C PRO A 363 9.19 -0.87 11.54
N LEU A 364 9.77 -2.07 11.37
CA LEU A 364 9.12 -3.11 10.57
C LEU A 364 7.73 -3.46 11.12
N ALA A 365 7.56 -3.49 12.45
CA ALA A 365 6.27 -3.70 13.11
C ALA A 365 5.19 -2.71 12.66
N THR A 366 5.56 -1.45 12.39
CA THR A 366 4.65 -0.43 11.85
C THR A 366 4.42 -0.64 10.35
N CYS A 367 5.47 -0.95 9.60
CA CYS A 367 5.38 -1.23 8.16
C CYS A 367 4.39 -2.37 7.86
N THR A 368 4.40 -3.42 8.69
CA THR A 368 3.54 -4.60 8.53
C THR A 368 2.07 -4.40 8.89
N LEU A 369 1.67 -3.22 9.38
CA LEU A 369 0.26 -2.91 9.68
C LEU A 369 -0.56 -2.59 8.42
N THR A 370 0.11 -2.31 7.30
CA THR A 370 -0.52 -1.94 6.03
C THR A 370 -0.21 -2.96 4.94
N SER A 371 -1.10 -3.14 3.98
CA SER A 371 -0.95 -4.11 2.89
C SER A 371 -1.05 -3.43 1.53
N SER A 372 0.08 -3.03 0.97
CA SER A 372 0.15 -2.35 -0.32
C SER A 372 -0.25 -3.24 -1.50
N LEU A 373 -0.04 -4.55 -1.42
CA LEU A 373 -0.44 -5.50 -2.46
C LEU A 373 -0.68 -6.86 -1.82
N ASN A 374 -1.68 -7.61 -2.30
CA ASN A 374 -2.06 -8.91 -1.74
C ASN A 374 -1.90 -10.02 -2.78
N PRO A 375 -0.66 -10.47 -3.06
CA PRO A 375 -0.44 -11.41 -4.15
C PRO A 375 -0.78 -12.84 -3.76
N ARG A 376 -1.08 -13.67 -4.78
CA ARG A 376 -1.53 -15.06 -4.62
C ARG A 376 -0.94 -15.98 -5.69
N PRO A 377 -1.02 -17.31 -5.50
CA PRO A 377 -0.54 -18.26 -6.49
C PRO A 377 -1.26 -18.17 -7.83
N GLY A 378 -0.50 -18.42 -8.89
CA GLY A 378 -0.99 -18.59 -10.26
C GLY A 378 -1.28 -17.30 -11.03
N VAL A 379 -1.17 -16.13 -10.40
CA VAL A 379 -1.39 -14.84 -11.06
C VAL A 379 -0.35 -13.81 -10.63
N ASP A 380 -0.01 -12.90 -11.54
CA ASP A 380 0.74 -11.69 -11.20
C ASP A 380 -0.23 -10.64 -10.65
N GLY A 381 0.21 -9.86 -9.67
CA GLY A 381 -0.57 -8.76 -9.10
C GLY A 381 0.27 -7.49 -9.04
N ALA A 382 -0.34 -6.34 -9.28
CA ALA A 382 0.34 -5.05 -9.18
C ALA A 382 -0.52 -4.04 -8.44
N ASN A 383 0.11 -3.10 -7.76
CA ASN A 383 -0.56 -1.95 -7.20
C ASN A 383 0.36 -0.72 -7.21
N ASN A 384 -0.26 0.45 -7.41
CA ASN A 384 0.42 1.72 -7.33
C ASN A 384 0.65 2.11 -5.86
N VAL A 385 1.74 2.81 -5.56
CA VAL A 385 2.00 3.34 -4.22
C VAL A 385 2.60 4.75 -4.31
N MET A 386 2.17 5.62 -3.40
CA MET A 386 2.79 6.93 -3.16
C MET A 386 3.38 6.92 -1.75
N LEU A 387 4.70 7.07 -1.64
CA LEU A 387 5.40 6.82 -0.38
C LEU A 387 6.33 7.97 -0.03
N ARG A 388 6.33 8.35 1.26
CA ARG A 388 7.40 9.18 1.81
C ARG A 388 8.74 8.48 1.60
N LEU A 389 9.74 9.23 1.14
CA LEU A 389 11.10 8.74 0.99
C LEU A 389 11.84 8.80 2.32
N GLY A 390 12.66 7.78 2.58
CA GLY A 390 13.55 7.70 3.74
C GLY A 390 15.01 7.48 3.33
N GLY A 391 15.84 7.13 4.30
CA GLY A 391 17.29 6.98 4.11
C GLY A 391 18.05 8.32 4.14
N PRO A 392 19.39 8.27 4.18
CA PRO A 392 20.23 9.47 4.33
C PRO A 392 20.05 10.48 3.18
N ASP A 393 19.88 9.98 1.96
CA ASP A 393 19.73 10.80 0.76
C ASP A 393 18.26 11.02 0.34
N ARG A 394 17.30 10.56 1.16
CA ARG A 394 15.85 10.59 0.84
C ARG A 394 15.53 9.98 -0.53
N ASN A 395 16.14 8.84 -0.83
CA ASN A 395 15.95 8.10 -2.08
C ASN A 395 15.69 6.61 -1.82
N GLN A 396 15.26 6.24 -0.60
CA GLN A 396 15.05 4.83 -0.24
C GLN A 396 13.63 4.58 0.26
N VAL A 397 13.09 3.41 -0.08
CA VAL A 397 11.86 2.84 0.48
C VAL A 397 12.12 1.42 0.99
N THR A 398 11.30 0.94 1.92
CA THR A 398 11.36 -0.44 2.41
C THR A 398 10.21 -1.24 1.83
N LEU A 399 10.53 -2.43 1.30
CA LEU A 399 9.57 -3.43 0.83
C LEU A 399 9.62 -4.62 1.79
N TYR A 400 8.46 -5.20 2.10
CA TYR A 400 8.34 -6.37 2.97
C TYR A 400 7.36 -7.38 2.38
N ASN A 401 7.67 -8.67 2.46
CA ASN A 401 6.74 -9.77 2.19
C ASN A 401 6.41 -10.52 3.48
N ASN A 402 5.13 -10.79 3.72
CA ASN A 402 4.69 -11.42 4.96
C ASN A 402 4.91 -12.93 5.01
N ALA A 403 4.40 -13.66 4.02
CA ALA A 403 4.34 -15.11 4.01
C ALA A 403 4.74 -15.66 2.63
N GLY A 404 5.13 -16.94 2.62
CA GLY A 404 5.53 -17.61 1.38
C GLY A 404 6.74 -16.96 0.73
N SER A 405 6.85 -17.17 -0.57
CA SER A 405 7.82 -16.49 -1.44
C SER A 405 7.10 -15.73 -2.54
N THR A 406 7.66 -14.61 -2.97
CA THR A 406 7.24 -13.87 -4.16
C THR A 406 8.45 -13.21 -4.82
N ARG A 407 8.31 -12.77 -6.07
CA ARG A 407 9.31 -11.95 -6.75
C ARG A 407 8.73 -10.57 -7.00
N LEU A 408 9.40 -9.54 -6.49
CA LEU A 408 8.95 -8.16 -6.62
C LEU A 408 9.65 -7.46 -7.78
N ILE A 409 8.86 -6.68 -8.51
CA ILE A 409 9.28 -5.71 -9.51
C ILE A 409 8.83 -4.34 -9.00
N ALA A 410 9.66 -3.33 -9.22
CA ALA A 410 9.33 -1.96 -8.88
C ALA A 410 9.64 -1.04 -10.06
N ASP A 411 8.65 -0.28 -10.50
CA ASP A 411 8.76 0.67 -11.60
C ASP A 411 8.39 2.09 -11.08
N VAL A 412 9.34 3.03 -11.10
CA VAL A 412 9.13 4.42 -10.67
C VAL A 412 8.42 5.20 -11.77
N GLN A 413 7.31 5.88 -11.43
CA GLN A 413 6.47 6.66 -12.36
C GLN A 413 6.63 8.17 -12.19
N GLY A 414 7.15 8.61 -11.04
CA GLY A 414 7.41 10.01 -10.74
C GLY A 414 7.81 10.21 -9.29
N TYR A 415 8.13 11.44 -8.92
CA TYR A 415 8.50 11.80 -7.56
C TYR A 415 8.01 13.21 -7.21
N PHE A 416 8.00 13.54 -5.92
CA PHE A 416 7.49 14.82 -5.41
C PHE A 416 8.63 15.66 -4.85
N VAL A 417 8.75 16.93 -5.26
CA VAL A 417 9.86 17.85 -4.90
C VAL A 417 9.36 19.18 -4.35
N GLY A 418 10.25 19.93 -3.69
CA GLY A 418 9.98 21.32 -3.29
C GLY A 418 9.27 21.49 -1.96
N GLY A 419 8.94 20.40 -1.26
CA GLY A 419 8.55 20.47 0.15
C GLY A 419 9.77 20.74 1.02
N SER A 420 9.71 21.76 1.89
CA SER A 420 10.67 21.88 3.00
C SER A 420 10.71 20.55 3.76
N PRO A 421 11.87 20.03 4.18
CA PRO A 421 11.94 18.73 4.84
C PRO A 421 10.92 18.68 5.98
N ALA A 422 9.93 17.77 5.88
CA ALA A 422 9.12 17.46 7.04
C ALA A 422 10.08 16.95 8.12
N PRO A 423 9.95 17.41 9.38
CA PRO A 423 10.77 16.90 10.46
C PRO A 423 10.80 15.37 10.39
N ALA A 424 11.98 14.77 10.56
CA ALA A 424 12.04 13.36 10.89
C ALA A 424 11.10 13.16 12.09
N PRO A 425 10.29 12.09 12.14
CA PRO A 425 9.47 11.84 13.32
C PRO A 425 10.40 11.82 14.53
N THR A 426 10.34 12.88 15.33
CA THR A 426 11.13 12.99 16.54
C THR A 426 10.51 12.03 17.52
N THR A 427 11.22 10.95 17.84
CA THR A 427 11.09 10.36 19.17
C THR A 427 11.27 11.52 20.15
N PRO A 428 10.32 11.80 21.07
CA PRO A 428 10.47 12.91 21.99
C PRO A 428 11.78 12.73 22.76
N ALA A 429 12.67 13.70 22.65
CA ALA A 429 13.83 13.77 23.52
C ALA A 429 13.31 13.91 24.96
N PRO A 430 13.91 13.21 25.95
CA PRO A 430 13.49 13.32 27.33
C PRO A 430 13.74 14.75 27.79
N THR A 431 12.69 15.46 28.18
CA THR A 431 12.81 16.76 28.83
C THR A 431 13.50 16.57 30.18
N SER A 432 14.65 17.22 30.35
CA SER A 432 15.38 17.31 31.62
C SER A 432 14.50 17.93 32.71
N PRO A 433 14.46 17.39 33.93
CA PRO A 433 13.68 17.94 35.03
C PRO A 433 14.38 19.14 35.69
N ALA A 434 13.56 20.03 36.27
CA ALA A 434 13.96 21.15 37.13
C ALA A 434 14.60 20.65 38.46
N PRO A 435 15.37 21.48 39.20
CA PRO A 435 16.27 21.01 40.26
C PRO A 435 15.55 20.53 41.52
N SER A 436 16.19 19.58 42.19
CA SER A 436 15.74 18.69 43.25
C SER A 436 15.75 19.29 44.66
N SER A 437 14.84 18.77 45.50
CA SER A 437 15.00 18.65 46.96
C SER A 437 15.27 17.17 47.30
N PRO A 438 16.07 16.82 48.33
CA PRO A 438 16.85 15.58 48.35
C PRO A 438 16.08 14.34 48.81
N ALA A 439 16.51 13.22 48.24
CA ALA A 439 16.02 11.85 48.43
C ALA A 439 16.36 11.21 49.78
N PRO A 440 15.67 10.12 50.15
CA PRO A 440 16.29 8.92 50.65
C PRO A 440 16.45 7.90 49.52
N THR A 441 17.66 7.34 49.44
CA THR A 441 18.17 6.35 48.48
C THR A 441 17.31 5.08 48.34
N PRO A 442 17.03 4.61 47.11
CA PRO A 442 16.69 3.22 46.81
C PRO A 442 17.95 2.37 46.53
N PRO A 443 17.88 1.04 46.71
CA PRO A 443 18.99 0.14 46.47
C PRO A 443 19.25 -0.08 44.98
N SER A 444 20.49 -0.49 44.70
CA SER A 444 21.12 -0.77 43.40
C SER A 444 20.25 -1.48 42.35
N SER A 445 20.30 -0.93 41.14
CA SER A 445 19.80 -1.46 39.86
C SER A 445 20.28 -2.88 39.55
N PRO A 446 19.44 -3.76 38.96
CA PRO A 446 19.93 -4.82 38.11
C PRO A 446 20.27 -4.30 36.70
N ALA A 447 21.19 -5.00 36.05
CA ALA A 447 21.78 -4.72 34.74
C ALA A 447 20.80 -4.93 33.55
N PRO A 448 21.18 -4.57 32.30
CA PRO A 448 20.30 -4.55 31.13
C PRO A 448 19.80 -5.95 30.77
N THR A 449 18.48 -6.11 30.59
CA THR A 449 17.89 -7.35 30.09
C THR A 449 18.10 -7.48 28.57
N THR A 450 18.63 -8.64 28.22
CA THR A 450 18.78 -9.31 26.92
C THR A 450 17.58 -9.19 25.96
N PRO A 451 17.80 -9.42 24.64
CA PRO A 451 16.74 -9.50 23.63
C PRO A 451 15.63 -10.50 24.02
N PRO A 452 14.41 -10.38 23.45
CA PRO A 452 13.32 -11.30 23.76
C PRO A 452 13.78 -12.74 23.51
N PRO A 453 13.50 -13.68 24.44
CA PRO A 453 13.90 -15.07 24.26
C PRO A 453 13.22 -15.65 23.02
N ALA A 454 13.88 -16.60 22.38
CA ALA A 454 13.20 -17.58 21.54
C ALA A 454 12.01 -18.21 22.32
N PRO A 455 10.95 -18.70 21.63
CA PRO A 455 9.81 -19.32 22.30
C PRO A 455 10.27 -20.31 23.38
N ALA A 456 9.65 -20.26 24.55
CA ALA A 456 10.04 -21.13 25.64
C ALA A 456 9.78 -22.59 25.25
N PRO A 457 10.59 -23.56 25.71
CA PRO A 457 10.30 -24.98 25.49
C PRO A 457 8.89 -25.30 25.99
N GLY A 458 8.01 -25.67 25.07
CA GLY A 458 6.61 -26.01 25.38
C GLY A 458 5.57 -25.08 24.78
N ASP A 459 5.91 -23.92 24.19
CA ASP A 459 4.95 -23.12 23.40
C ASP A 459 4.51 -23.86 22.12
N PRO A 460 3.28 -23.63 21.59
CA PRO A 460 2.87 -24.21 20.32
C PRO A 460 3.79 -23.76 19.20
N ALA A 461 4.04 -24.67 18.24
CA ALA A 461 4.91 -24.37 17.11
C ALA A 461 4.42 -23.12 16.34
N PRO A 462 5.30 -22.17 16.00
CA PRO A 462 4.90 -20.97 15.27
C PRO A 462 4.19 -21.30 13.95
N GLY A 463 3.09 -20.60 13.66
CA GLY A 463 2.29 -20.81 12.44
C GLY A 463 1.19 -21.86 12.56
N THR A 464 1.06 -22.52 13.71
CA THR A 464 -0.08 -23.40 14.03
C THR A 464 -1.32 -22.60 14.44
N PRO A 465 -2.54 -23.13 14.25
CA PRO A 465 -3.76 -22.56 14.81
C PRO A 465 -3.69 -22.30 16.33
N GLU A 466 -3.02 -23.17 17.07
CA GLU A 466 -2.82 -23.10 18.52
C GLU A 466 -1.96 -21.90 18.88
N ALA A 467 -0.82 -21.69 18.18
CA ALA A 467 0.02 -20.51 18.35
C ALA A 467 -0.74 -19.21 18.02
N TYR A 468 -1.57 -19.23 16.97
CA TYR A 468 -2.41 -18.10 16.59
C TYR A 468 -3.42 -17.75 17.69
N ILE A 469 -4.16 -18.74 18.19
CA ILE A 469 -5.20 -18.57 19.21
C ILE A 469 -4.58 -18.09 20.54
N VAL A 470 -3.46 -18.66 20.98
CA VAL A 470 -2.75 -18.22 22.19
C VAL A 470 -2.29 -16.76 22.06
N GLY A 471 -1.71 -16.41 20.89
CA GLY A 471 -1.30 -15.05 20.59
C GLY A 471 -2.47 -14.06 20.66
N ARG A 472 -3.62 -14.44 20.07
CA ARG A 472 -4.78 -13.56 20.05
C ARG A 472 -5.44 -13.39 21.41
N VAL A 473 -5.51 -14.45 22.23
CA VAL A 473 -5.95 -14.38 23.64
C VAL A 473 -5.10 -13.37 24.41
N ASN A 474 -3.77 -13.50 24.35
CA ASN A 474 -2.88 -12.64 25.12
C ASN A 474 -2.88 -11.19 24.63
N GLN A 475 -3.04 -10.96 23.33
CA GLN A 475 -3.21 -9.61 22.81
C GLN A 475 -4.55 -8.99 23.26
N VAL A 476 -5.67 -9.72 23.26
CA VAL A 476 -6.96 -9.21 23.80
C VAL A 476 -6.86 -8.94 25.30
N ARG A 477 -6.17 -9.78 26.05
CA ARG A 477 -5.94 -9.56 27.49
C ARG A 477 -5.13 -8.28 27.73
N ALA A 478 -4.08 -8.05 26.96
CA ALA A 478 -3.30 -6.81 27.02
C ALA A 478 -4.15 -5.57 26.69
N GLU A 479 -5.00 -5.64 25.66
CA GLU A 479 -5.96 -4.57 25.31
C GLU A 479 -6.94 -4.24 26.43
N ASN A 480 -7.17 -5.17 27.37
CA ASN A 480 -8.05 -5.01 28.53
C ASN A 480 -7.27 -4.83 29.86
N GLY A 481 -5.97 -4.54 29.79
CA GLY A 481 -5.14 -4.29 30.98
C GLY A 481 -4.88 -5.53 31.84
N LEU A 482 -5.01 -6.73 31.26
CA LEU A 482 -4.81 -8.01 31.95
C LEU A 482 -3.43 -8.59 31.65
N ALA A 483 -2.86 -9.30 32.62
CA ALA A 483 -1.62 -10.05 32.43
C ALA A 483 -1.79 -11.15 31.37
N PRO A 484 -0.76 -11.40 30.53
CA PRO A 484 -0.81 -12.51 29.57
C PRO A 484 -0.85 -13.85 30.31
N LEU A 485 -1.55 -14.82 29.71
CA LEU A 485 -1.55 -16.20 30.14
C LEU A 485 -0.27 -16.87 29.67
N GLN A 486 0.36 -17.63 30.56
CA GLN A 486 1.49 -18.49 30.22
C GLN A 486 0.98 -19.76 29.54
N TYR A 487 1.54 -20.12 28.39
CA TYR A 487 1.21 -21.41 27.80
C TYR A 487 1.79 -22.54 28.67
N ARG A 488 1.00 -23.60 28.91
CA ARG A 488 1.50 -24.82 29.57
C ARG A 488 1.25 -26.03 28.68
N ALA A 489 2.33 -26.73 28.35
CA ALA A 489 2.30 -27.91 27.47
C ALA A 489 1.28 -28.96 27.92
N ARG A 490 1.19 -29.27 29.22
CA ARG A 490 0.22 -30.24 29.73
C ARG A 490 -1.25 -29.80 29.56
N LEU A 491 -1.55 -28.51 29.69
CA LEU A 491 -2.89 -27.99 29.37
C LEU A 491 -3.18 -28.13 27.87
N GLY A 492 -2.16 -27.89 27.04
CA GLY A 492 -2.20 -28.04 25.59
C GLY A 492 -2.47 -29.48 25.16
N GLU A 493 -1.74 -30.44 25.71
CA GLU A 493 -1.94 -31.88 25.45
C GLU A 493 -3.37 -32.34 25.77
N VAL A 494 -3.94 -31.88 26.89
CA VAL A 494 -5.33 -32.21 27.29
C VAL A 494 -6.34 -31.55 26.35
N ALA A 495 -6.09 -30.29 25.95
CA ALA A 495 -6.94 -29.58 24.99
C ALA A 495 -6.89 -30.25 23.60
N GLU A 496 -5.71 -30.69 23.16
CA GLU A 496 -5.49 -31.37 21.89
C GLU A 496 -6.19 -32.73 21.85
N ALA A 497 -5.99 -33.56 22.88
CA ALA A 497 -6.65 -34.87 22.97
C ALA A 497 -8.19 -34.74 22.93
N TRP A 498 -8.74 -33.74 23.61
CA TRP A 498 -10.18 -33.48 23.55
C TRP A 498 -10.64 -32.93 22.20
N THR A 499 -9.84 -32.05 21.58
CA THR A 499 -10.12 -31.51 20.25
C THR A 499 -10.15 -32.60 19.19
N VAL A 500 -9.22 -33.56 19.25
CA VAL A 500 -9.22 -34.75 18.37
C VAL A 500 -10.45 -35.62 18.62
N SER A 501 -10.85 -35.82 19.88
CA SER A 501 -12.10 -36.52 20.20
C SER A 501 -13.31 -35.84 19.56
N MET A 502 -13.49 -34.53 19.76
CA MET A 502 -14.59 -33.76 19.16
C MET A 502 -14.57 -33.79 17.62
N ALA A 503 -13.39 -33.67 17.01
CA ALA A 503 -13.24 -33.73 15.55
C ALA A 503 -13.61 -35.12 14.99
N SER A 504 -13.25 -36.19 15.70
CA SER A 504 -13.51 -37.57 15.29
C SER A 504 -14.97 -37.99 15.48
N THR A 505 -15.62 -37.58 16.56
CA THR A 505 -17.03 -37.87 16.86
C THR A 505 -17.99 -36.85 16.27
N GLN A 506 -17.46 -35.74 15.74
CA GLN A 506 -18.21 -34.59 15.23
C GLN A 506 -19.20 -34.00 16.24
N GLN A 507 -18.86 -34.07 17.53
CA GLN A 507 -19.70 -33.61 18.62
C GLN A 507 -19.02 -32.48 19.39
N LEU A 508 -19.57 -31.27 19.30
CA LEU A 508 -19.11 -30.14 20.10
C LEU A 508 -19.58 -30.30 21.54
N SER A 509 -18.65 -30.55 22.46
CA SER A 509 -18.95 -30.76 23.87
C SER A 509 -17.78 -30.37 24.76
N HIS A 510 -18.06 -30.01 26.01
CA HIS A 510 -17.02 -29.77 27.02
C HIS A 510 -16.41 -31.07 27.51
N ASN A 511 -15.12 -31.04 27.84
CA ASN A 511 -14.43 -32.19 28.42
C ASN A 511 -14.86 -32.37 29.89
N PRO A 512 -15.50 -33.50 30.25
CA PRO A 512 -15.98 -33.73 31.62
C PRO A 512 -14.84 -34.02 32.61
N HIS A 513 -13.60 -34.14 32.15
CA HIS A 513 -12.46 -34.64 32.93
C HIS A 513 -11.26 -33.68 32.94
N VAL A 514 -11.38 -32.42 32.46
CA VAL A 514 -10.25 -31.46 32.44
C VAL A 514 -9.54 -31.41 33.79
N GLY A 515 -10.31 -31.24 34.88
CA GLY A 515 -9.75 -31.08 36.23
C GLY A 515 -8.90 -32.25 36.73
N THR A 516 -9.16 -33.49 36.28
CA THR A 516 -8.34 -34.67 36.65
C THR A 516 -7.21 -34.96 35.66
N GLN A 517 -7.23 -34.34 34.48
CA GLN A 517 -6.26 -34.56 33.40
C GLN A 517 -5.11 -33.54 33.37
N ILE A 518 -5.38 -32.31 33.83
CA ILE A 518 -4.39 -31.24 33.91
C ILE A 518 -3.48 -31.40 35.14
N GLU A 519 -2.28 -30.82 35.08
CA GLU A 519 -1.26 -30.94 36.14
C GLU A 519 -1.81 -30.47 37.51
N PRO A 520 -1.58 -31.21 38.62
CA PRO A 520 -2.04 -30.78 39.94
C PRO A 520 -1.50 -29.40 40.37
N GLY A 521 -2.20 -28.72 41.27
CA GLY A 521 -1.79 -27.41 41.80
C GLY A 521 -2.55 -26.21 41.21
N TRP A 522 -3.61 -26.47 40.42
CA TRP A 522 -4.55 -25.44 40.00
C TRP A 522 -5.58 -25.14 41.10
N SER A 523 -6.03 -23.89 41.21
CA SER A 523 -7.12 -23.48 42.13
C SER A 523 -8.45 -23.18 41.45
N SER A 524 -8.45 -23.02 40.13
CA SER A 524 -9.64 -22.96 39.28
C SER A 524 -9.26 -23.28 37.83
N TRP A 525 -10.22 -23.75 37.03
CA TRP A 525 -10.04 -23.98 35.59
C TRP A 525 -11.29 -23.54 34.81
N GLY A 526 -11.15 -23.39 33.49
CA GLY A 526 -12.24 -23.10 32.57
C GLY A 526 -11.93 -23.63 31.18
N GLU A 527 -12.95 -23.82 30.34
CA GLU A 527 -12.79 -24.35 28.99
C GLU A 527 -13.64 -23.55 27.99
N ASN A 528 -13.07 -23.28 26.82
CA ASN A 528 -13.82 -22.88 25.63
C ASN A 528 -13.65 -23.96 24.56
N VAL A 529 -14.73 -24.34 23.89
CA VAL A 529 -14.68 -25.24 22.72
C VAL A 529 -15.33 -24.56 21.52
N GLY A 530 -14.87 -24.86 20.32
CA GLY A 530 -15.43 -24.29 19.11
C GLY A 530 -14.91 -24.97 17.86
N TYR A 531 -15.63 -24.79 16.76
CA TYR A 531 -15.19 -25.25 15.46
C TYR A 531 -15.64 -24.29 14.36
N ALA A 532 -14.89 -24.25 13.27
CA ALA A 532 -15.23 -23.53 12.06
C ALA A 532 -14.66 -24.28 10.86
N GLY A 533 -15.37 -24.30 9.75
CA GLY A 533 -14.88 -24.92 8.52
C GLY A 533 -15.42 -24.23 7.28
N GLY A 534 -14.82 -24.57 6.14
CA GLY A 534 -15.11 -23.94 4.86
C GLY A 534 -14.36 -22.61 4.63
N TYR A 535 -13.44 -22.23 5.52
CA TYR A 535 -12.67 -20.99 5.40
C TYR A 535 -11.17 -21.20 5.64
N PRO A 536 -10.28 -20.38 5.03
CA PRO A 536 -8.85 -20.44 5.29
C PRO A 536 -8.44 -19.87 6.66
N ASP A 537 -9.33 -19.11 7.33
CA ASP A 537 -9.10 -18.41 8.60
C ASP A 537 -9.86 -19.04 9.78
N ASN A 538 -10.10 -20.35 9.75
CA ASN A 538 -10.96 -21.01 10.76
C ASN A 538 -10.54 -20.73 12.21
N ALA A 539 -9.24 -20.60 12.51
CA ALA A 539 -8.75 -20.28 13.86
C ALA A 539 -9.22 -18.90 14.36
N GLU A 540 -9.22 -17.89 13.49
CA GLU A 540 -9.72 -16.54 13.80
C GLU A 540 -11.23 -16.52 13.92
N ARG A 541 -11.94 -17.35 13.15
CA ARG A 541 -13.39 -17.48 13.26
C ARG A 541 -13.81 -18.12 14.57
N ILE A 542 -13.10 -19.16 14.99
CA ILE A 542 -13.31 -19.78 16.29
C ILE A 542 -13.03 -18.76 17.40
N PHE A 543 -11.90 -18.05 17.34
CA PHE A 543 -11.56 -17.01 18.30
C PHE A 543 -12.60 -15.88 18.36
N THR A 544 -13.04 -15.38 17.21
CA THR A 544 -14.10 -14.37 17.10
C THR A 544 -15.42 -14.89 17.67
N GLY A 545 -15.77 -16.14 17.40
CA GLY A 545 -16.94 -16.80 17.97
C GLY A 545 -16.90 -16.86 19.50
N TRP A 546 -15.72 -17.13 20.08
CA TRP A 546 -15.51 -17.06 21.52
C TRP A 546 -15.66 -15.63 22.05
N MET A 547 -15.07 -14.63 21.39
CA MET A 547 -15.16 -13.23 21.83
C MET A 547 -16.58 -12.63 21.72
N ASN A 548 -17.42 -13.18 20.85
CA ASN A 548 -18.82 -12.78 20.67
C ASN A 548 -19.79 -13.55 21.59
N SER A 549 -19.32 -14.61 22.25
CA SER A 549 -20.10 -15.35 23.25
C SER A 549 -19.75 -14.86 24.65
N ALA A 550 -20.74 -14.38 25.41
CA ALA A 550 -20.51 -13.83 26.74
C ALA A 550 -19.77 -14.81 27.68
N GLY A 551 -20.14 -16.10 27.65
CA GLY A 551 -19.49 -17.14 28.46
C GLY A 551 -18.04 -17.40 28.06
N HIS A 552 -17.77 -17.55 26.76
CA HIS A 552 -16.41 -17.80 26.27
C HIS A 552 -15.48 -16.60 26.45
N ARG A 553 -16.01 -15.39 26.20
CA ARG A 553 -15.31 -14.12 26.46
C ARG A 553 -14.98 -13.96 27.94
N ALA A 554 -15.88 -14.35 28.83
CA ALA A 554 -15.64 -14.29 30.28
C ALA A 554 -14.45 -15.17 30.70
N ASN A 555 -14.27 -16.35 30.08
CA ASN A 555 -13.09 -17.18 30.30
C ASN A 555 -11.80 -16.49 29.81
N ILE A 556 -11.79 -15.97 28.58
CA ILE A 556 -10.61 -15.31 27.97
C ILE A 556 -10.16 -14.08 28.79
N LEU A 557 -11.11 -13.29 29.29
CA LEU A 557 -10.87 -12.07 30.05
C LEU A 557 -10.87 -12.27 31.57
N ASN A 558 -10.88 -13.51 32.07
CA ASN A 558 -10.87 -13.74 33.51
C ASN A 558 -9.48 -13.36 34.08
N PRO A 559 -9.38 -12.37 34.98
CA PRO A 559 -8.11 -11.95 35.55
C PRO A 559 -7.47 -13.02 36.46
N ARG A 560 -8.24 -14.02 36.92
CA ARG A 560 -7.74 -15.08 37.81
C ARG A 560 -6.91 -16.13 37.08
N PHE A 561 -7.18 -16.38 35.80
CA PHE A 561 -6.39 -17.35 35.05
C PHE A 561 -4.98 -16.84 34.81
N THR A 562 -4.01 -17.73 35.00
CA THR A 562 -2.57 -17.49 34.85
C THR A 562 -1.96 -18.33 33.74
N SER A 563 -2.63 -19.40 33.31
CA SER A 563 -2.15 -20.29 32.26
C SER A 563 -3.21 -20.68 31.24
N ILE A 564 -2.77 -21.00 30.03
CA ILE A 564 -3.59 -21.49 28.92
C ILE A 564 -2.94 -22.71 28.25
N GLY A 565 -3.76 -23.63 27.76
CA GLY A 565 -3.41 -24.61 26.75
C GLY A 565 -4.43 -24.57 25.62
N VAL A 566 -3.99 -24.77 24.39
CA VAL A 566 -4.85 -24.78 23.20
C VAL A 566 -4.54 -26.02 22.39
N GLY A 567 -5.58 -26.68 21.90
CA GLY A 567 -5.51 -27.75 20.91
C GLY A 567 -6.29 -27.37 19.64
N ALA A 568 -5.88 -27.91 18.50
CA ALA A 568 -6.55 -27.71 17.23
C ALA A 568 -6.43 -28.96 16.31
N ALA A 569 -7.56 -29.45 15.81
CA ALA A 569 -7.59 -30.60 14.90
C ALA A 569 -8.54 -30.37 13.73
N LEU A 570 -8.19 -30.89 12.56
CA LEU A 570 -9.09 -30.91 11.40
C LEU A 570 -9.93 -32.19 11.42
N ASP A 571 -11.24 -32.07 11.17
CA ASP A 571 -12.08 -33.25 10.85
C ASP A 571 -11.91 -33.69 9.39
N SER A 572 -12.51 -34.83 9.04
CA SER A 572 -12.48 -35.38 7.68
C SER A 572 -13.13 -34.49 6.60
N ARG A 573 -13.87 -33.45 7.02
CA ARG A 573 -14.50 -32.46 6.14
C ARG A 573 -13.68 -31.15 6.07
N GLY A 574 -12.52 -31.10 6.71
CA GLY A 574 -11.66 -29.92 6.75
C GLY A 574 -12.15 -28.81 7.69
N TYR A 575 -13.06 -29.11 8.62
CA TYR A 575 -13.42 -28.18 9.69
C TYR A 575 -12.34 -28.21 10.76
N LEU A 576 -11.87 -27.03 11.17
CA LEU A 576 -10.99 -26.88 12.31
C LEU A 576 -11.83 -26.89 13.59
N TRP A 577 -11.50 -27.80 14.49
CA TRP A 577 -12.00 -27.87 15.85
C TRP A 577 -10.91 -27.33 16.78
N SER A 578 -11.29 -26.70 17.89
CA SER A 578 -10.34 -26.21 18.87
C SER A 578 -10.92 -26.15 20.28
N THR A 579 -10.05 -26.40 21.25
CA THR A 579 -10.30 -26.25 22.69
C THR A 579 -9.28 -25.29 23.30
N GLN A 580 -9.73 -24.38 24.16
CA GLN A 580 -8.88 -23.60 25.09
C GLN A 580 -9.12 -24.08 26.51
N ASN A 581 -8.09 -24.56 27.18
CA ASN A 581 -8.10 -24.86 28.61
C ASN A 581 -7.39 -23.75 29.37
N PHE A 582 -8.07 -23.18 30.34
CA PHE A 582 -7.55 -22.14 31.23
C PHE A 582 -7.37 -22.71 32.63
N ALA A 583 -6.31 -22.30 33.33
CA ALA A 583 -6.11 -22.65 34.73
C ALA A 583 -5.43 -21.54 35.53
N THR A 584 -5.70 -21.53 36.83
CA THR A 584 -5.01 -20.69 37.81
C THR A 584 -3.98 -21.53 38.54
N TYR A 585 -2.73 -21.46 38.11
CA TYR A 585 -1.57 -21.94 38.87
C TYR A 585 -0.95 -20.79 39.67
N ARG A 586 -0.41 -21.10 40.85
CA ARG A 586 0.30 -20.16 41.71
C ARG A 586 1.78 -20.09 41.37
#